data_AF-A0A7S0RDI9-F1
#
_entry.id   AF-A0A7S0RDI9-F1
#
_cell.length_a   1.000
_cell.length_b   1.000
_cell.length_c   1.000
_cell.angle_alpha   90.00
_cell.angle_beta   90.00
_cell.angle_gamma   90.00
#
_symmetry.space_group_name_H-M   'P 1'
#
loop_
_entity.id
_entity.type
_entity.pdbx_description
1 polymer ?
#
loop_
_entity_poly.entity_id
_entity_poly.type
_entity_poly.pdbx_seq_one_letter_code
_entity_poly.pdbx_strand_id
1 'polypeptide(L)'
;ATINHEAKVDWLELNTRGTHLLFRDKKRQLHLYNLAKQERTTMLHYCSYVQWVPQSDVVVAQNRGNLCVWYSIDNPDKVTVFPIKGEVEDIERSKGRTEVVVDEGINTVSYQLDESLIDFGTAVDEKDYERAVDILEPLELTPETEALWQQLSTLALADAQLPIAERCYAALGDVGKAKFLRKVNKAALAHAQALEAQGLPPSESCVVQAKLEMLHKRFKSAEMVLLENGHVDDAISMYKDMQQWDSAVMVADQTKHQEAEGLRRQHNQWLMETGQEEQAGVVKERDGDHMGAISLYLKGGLPGKAASV
;
A
#
# COMPACT_ATOMS: atom_id res chain seq x y z
N ALA A 1 15.86 -7.25 -19.46
CA ALA A 1 14.48 -7.38 -19.96
C ALA A 1 14.49 -7.20 -21.47
N THR A 2 13.62 -7.90 -22.20
CA THR A 2 13.45 -7.73 -23.66
C THR A 2 12.09 -7.11 -23.90
N ILE A 3 12.04 -5.93 -24.53
CA ILE A 3 10.79 -5.20 -24.78
C ILE A 3 10.46 -5.31 -26.27
N ASN A 4 9.34 -5.96 -26.59
CA ASN A 4 8.85 -6.06 -27.96
C ASN A 4 8.11 -4.77 -28.33
N HIS A 5 8.57 -4.09 -29.38
CA HIS A 5 7.97 -2.86 -29.87
C HIS A 5 8.00 -2.82 -31.41
N GLU A 6 6.88 -2.42 -32.01
CA GLU A 6 6.65 -2.55 -33.45
C GLU A 6 7.22 -1.38 -34.28
N ALA A 7 7.36 -0.20 -33.67
CA ALA A 7 7.91 0.97 -34.33
C ALA A 7 9.40 1.15 -34.00
N LYS A 8 10.11 1.91 -34.83
CA LYS A 8 11.49 2.29 -34.51
C LYS A 8 11.46 3.31 -33.37
N VAL A 9 12.29 3.10 -32.36
CA VAL A 9 12.53 4.06 -31.28
C VAL A 9 13.43 5.17 -31.83
N ASP A 10 13.07 6.43 -31.58
CA ASP A 10 13.86 7.60 -32.00
C ASP A 10 14.53 8.32 -30.81
N TRP A 11 14.02 8.11 -29.60
CA TRP A 11 14.59 8.62 -28.36
C TRP A 11 14.30 7.64 -27.21
N LEU A 12 15.24 7.48 -26.28
CA LEU A 12 15.05 6.71 -25.06
C LEU A 12 15.99 7.19 -23.95
N GLU A 13 15.53 7.14 -22.71
CA GLU A 13 16.32 7.51 -21.54
C GLU A 13 15.83 6.78 -20.28
N LEU A 14 16.77 6.33 -19.45
CA LEU A 14 16.49 5.79 -18.13
C LEU A 14 16.41 6.93 -17.11
N ASN A 15 15.54 6.79 -16.12
CA ASN A 15 15.59 7.68 -14.97
C ASN A 15 16.90 7.50 -14.18
N THR A 16 17.18 8.46 -13.29
CA THR A 16 18.42 8.49 -12.49
C THR A 16 18.63 7.20 -11.68
N ARG A 17 17.55 6.58 -11.20
CA ARG A 17 17.59 5.34 -10.41
C ARG A 17 17.69 4.07 -11.26
N GLY A 18 17.48 4.14 -12.57
CA GLY A 18 17.42 2.98 -13.45
C GLY A 18 16.25 2.03 -13.15
N THR A 19 15.14 2.55 -12.61
CA THR A 19 13.90 1.81 -12.31
C THR A 19 12.87 1.91 -13.43
N HIS A 20 12.90 3.01 -14.18
CA HIS A 20 11.97 3.32 -15.26
C HIS A 20 12.71 3.71 -16.53
N LEU A 21 12.25 3.15 -17.66
CA LEU A 21 12.71 3.53 -19.00
C LEU A 21 11.61 4.31 -19.70
N LEU A 22 11.91 5.54 -20.12
CA LEU A 22 11.08 6.26 -21.07
C LEU A 22 11.63 6.08 -22.47
N PHE A 23 10.74 5.90 -23.44
CA PHE A 23 11.13 5.92 -24.84
C PHE A 23 10.01 6.45 -25.72
N ARG A 24 10.42 7.11 -26.80
CA ARG A 24 9.54 7.62 -27.84
C ARG A 24 9.79 6.86 -29.13
N ASP A 25 8.71 6.58 -29.83
CA ASP A 25 8.76 5.95 -31.14
C ASP A 25 8.62 6.95 -32.29
N LYS A 26 8.94 6.51 -33.51
CA LYS A 26 8.76 7.31 -34.73
C LYS A 26 7.29 7.66 -35.04
N LYS A 27 6.32 7.05 -34.35
CA LYS A 27 4.90 7.44 -34.42
C LYS A 27 4.58 8.55 -33.40
N ARG A 28 5.59 9.09 -32.70
CA ARG A 28 5.49 10.11 -31.65
C ARG A 28 4.64 9.63 -30.46
N GLN A 29 4.64 8.34 -30.16
CA GLN A 29 4.04 7.82 -28.92
C GLN A 29 5.11 7.75 -27.83
N LEU A 30 4.79 8.27 -26.65
CA LEU A 30 5.64 8.19 -25.47
C LEU A 30 5.21 6.99 -24.63
N HIS A 31 6.17 6.11 -24.34
CA HIS A 31 5.97 4.91 -23.55
C HIS A 31 6.84 4.95 -22.30
N LEU A 32 6.27 4.52 -21.18
CA LEU A 32 6.96 4.25 -19.93
C LEU A 32 7.04 2.74 -19.74
N TYR A 33 8.21 2.27 -19.36
CA TYR A 33 8.44 0.88 -19.01
C TYR A 33 8.97 0.77 -17.59
N ASN A 34 8.21 0.12 -16.72
CA ASN A 34 8.64 -0.18 -15.36
C ASN A 34 9.47 -1.48 -15.38
N LEU A 35 10.75 -1.37 -15.01
CA LEU A 35 11.69 -2.48 -15.11
C LEU A 35 11.41 -3.60 -14.10
N ALA A 36 10.87 -3.25 -12.91
CA ALA A 36 10.56 -4.21 -11.86
C ALA A 36 9.28 -5.01 -12.19
N LYS A 37 8.22 -4.32 -12.63
CA LYS A 37 6.93 -4.93 -13.00
C LYS A 37 6.94 -5.54 -14.40
N GLN A 38 7.94 -5.19 -15.22
CA GLN A 38 7.99 -5.52 -16.65
C GLN A 38 6.76 -5.07 -17.44
N GLU A 39 6.17 -3.94 -17.02
CA GLU A 39 4.94 -3.41 -17.57
C GLU A 39 5.23 -2.19 -18.45
N ARG A 40 4.56 -2.12 -19.60
CA ARG A 40 4.63 -0.99 -20.53
C ARG A 40 3.31 -0.22 -20.54
N THR A 41 3.39 1.08 -20.30
CA THR A 41 2.25 1.99 -20.37
C THR A 41 2.50 3.07 -21.43
N THR A 42 1.51 3.33 -22.27
CA THR A 42 1.57 4.46 -23.23
C THR A 42 1.04 5.72 -22.54
N MET A 43 1.92 6.67 -22.28
CA MET A 43 1.60 7.90 -21.54
C MET A 43 0.96 8.97 -22.43
N LEU A 44 1.51 9.16 -23.63
CA LEU A 44 1.16 10.29 -24.47
C LEU A 44 1.20 9.92 -25.95
N HIS A 45 0.26 10.47 -26.70
CA HIS A 45 0.25 10.42 -28.16
C HIS A 45 0.67 11.79 -28.70
N TYR A 46 1.36 11.82 -29.84
CA TYR A 46 1.84 13.06 -30.48
C TYR A 46 2.85 13.85 -29.62
N CYS A 47 3.74 13.13 -28.94
CA CYS A 47 4.83 13.71 -28.16
C CYS A 47 5.88 14.36 -29.08
N SER A 48 6.05 15.68 -28.99
CA SER A 48 7.08 16.44 -29.73
C SER A 48 8.39 16.57 -28.94
N TYR A 49 8.29 16.74 -27.62
CA TYR A 49 9.39 16.86 -26.68
C TYR A 49 9.19 15.92 -25.50
N VAL A 50 10.27 15.34 -24.97
CA VAL A 50 10.25 14.59 -23.71
C VAL A 50 11.64 14.61 -23.08
N GLN A 51 11.70 14.77 -21.76
CA GLN A 51 12.91 14.67 -20.97
C GLN A 51 12.59 14.38 -19.50
N TRP A 52 13.52 13.74 -18.80
CA TRP A 52 13.53 13.70 -17.34
C TRP A 52 14.00 15.04 -16.78
N VAL A 53 13.37 15.52 -15.71
CA VAL A 53 13.89 16.67 -14.96
C VAL A 53 15.24 16.30 -14.36
N PRO A 54 16.30 17.12 -14.53
CA PRO A 54 17.61 16.81 -13.99
C PRO A 54 17.59 16.52 -12.48
N GLN A 55 18.22 15.41 -12.09
CA GLN A 55 18.31 14.95 -10.69
C GLN A 55 16.93 14.74 -10.03
N SER A 56 15.94 14.30 -10.81
CA SER A 56 14.61 13.95 -10.32
C SER A 56 13.97 12.88 -11.20
N ASP A 57 12.94 12.23 -10.67
CA ASP A 57 12.11 11.25 -11.38
C ASP A 57 10.86 11.89 -12.01
N VAL A 58 10.83 13.22 -12.08
CA VAL A 58 9.77 13.99 -12.74
C VAL A 58 9.99 14.01 -14.24
N VAL A 59 8.91 13.87 -15.00
CA VAL A 59 8.93 13.83 -16.47
C VAL A 59 8.22 15.03 -17.03
N VAL A 60 8.83 15.68 -18.01
CA VAL A 60 8.22 16.75 -18.78
C VAL A 60 8.13 16.31 -20.24
N ALA A 61 6.94 16.43 -20.82
CA ALA A 61 6.73 16.18 -22.24
C ALA A 61 5.81 17.23 -22.86
N GLN A 62 5.92 17.42 -24.17
CA GLN A 62 5.02 18.28 -24.92
C GLN A 62 4.10 17.47 -25.83
N ASN A 63 2.81 17.79 -25.79
CA ASN A 63 1.81 17.32 -26.74
C ASN A 63 1.12 18.51 -27.40
N ARG A 64 1.48 18.81 -28.65
CA ARG A 64 0.96 19.97 -29.38
C ARG A 64 1.19 21.24 -28.56
N GLY A 65 0.13 22.01 -28.26
CA GLY A 65 0.20 23.23 -27.43
C GLY A 65 0.11 22.99 -25.93
N ASN A 66 0.36 21.77 -25.45
CA ASN A 66 0.26 21.44 -24.03
C ASN A 66 1.59 20.91 -23.49
N LEU A 67 2.02 21.46 -22.37
CA LEU A 67 3.07 20.93 -21.52
C LEU A 67 2.45 19.93 -20.54
N CYS A 68 2.94 18.70 -20.54
CA CYS A 68 2.50 17.62 -19.67
C CYS A 68 3.63 17.30 -18.68
N VAL A 69 3.31 17.31 -17.38
CA VAL A 69 4.26 17.07 -16.29
C VAL A 69 3.75 15.93 -15.43
N TRP A 70 4.62 14.95 -15.16
CA TRP A 70 4.34 13.85 -14.25
C TRP A 70 5.26 13.95 -13.04
N TYR A 71 4.69 14.37 -11.91
CA TYR A 71 5.42 14.43 -10.63
C TYR A 71 5.56 13.05 -9.95
N SER A 72 4.65 12.11 -10.24
CA SER A 72 4.74 10.71 -9.81
C SER A 72 4.71 9.80 -11.03
N ILE A 73 5.87 9.28 -11.42
CA ILE A 73 5.98 8.41 -12.60
C ILE A 73 5.33 7.02 -12.39
N ASP A 74 5.17 6.61 -11.14
CA ASP A 74 4.46 5.39 -10.76
C ASP A 74 2.94 5.48 -11.03
N ASN A 75 2.41 6.70 -11.21
CA ASN A 75 1.00 6.99 -11.47
C ASN A 75 0.84 7.78 -12.79
N PRO A 76 1.08 7.16 -13.97
CA PRO A 76 1.10 7.86 -15.26
C PRO A 76 -0.23 8.52 -15.65
N ASP A 77 -1.33 8.16 -15.02
CA ASP A 77 -2.65 8.79 -15.22
C ASP A 77 -2.77 10.17 -14.55
N LYS A 78 -1.90 10.49 -13.59
CA LYS A 78 -1.89 11.75 -12.83
C LYS A 78 -1.00 12.79 -13.51
N VAL A 79 -1.37 13.19 -14.72
CA VAL A 79 -0.64 14.20 -15.50
C VAL A 79 -1.14 15.61 -15.19
N THR A 80 -0.20 16.53 -14.89
CA THR A 80 -0.50 17.96 -14.83
C THR A 80 -0.29 18.57 -16.21
N VAL A 81 -1.30 19.29 -16.72
CA VAL A 81 -1.27 19.84 -18.07
C VAL A 81 -1.36 21.36 -18.05
N PHE A 82 -0.40 22.03 -18.69
CA PHE A 82 -0.36 23.48 -18.87
C PHE A 82 -0.44 23.84 -20.35
N PRO A 83 -1.32 24.78 -20.77
CA PRO A 83 -1.29 25.28 -22.13
C PRO A 83 -0.08 26.18 -22.36
N ILE A 84 0.66 25.94 -23.45
CA ILE A 84 1.85 26.70 -23.85
C ILE A 84 1.71 27.21 -25.29
N LYS A 85 2.42 28.29 -25.64
CA LYS A 85 2.37 28.90 -26.98
C LYS A 85 3.71 28.80 -27.71
N GLY A 86 4.25 27.60 -27.84
CA GLY A 86 5.55 27.41 -28.48
C GLY A 86 6.01 25.95 -28.48
N GLU A 87 7.28 25.75 -28.81
CA GLU A 87 7.95 24.44 -28.69
C GLU A 87 8.85 24.43 -27.45
N VAL A 88 8.84 23.32 -26.70
CA VAL A 88 9.72 23.15 -25.54
C VAL A 88 11.15 22.93 -26.05
N GLU A 89 12.09 23.71 -25.53
CA GLU A 89 13.51 23.62 -25.91
C GLU A 89 14.34 22.88 -24.86
N ASP A 90 14.20 23.25 -23.58
CA ASP A 90 15.03 22.71 -22.49
C ASP A 90 14.34 22.80 -21.12
N ILE A 91 14.91 22.11 -20.13
CA ILE A 91 14.55 22.19 -18.72
C ILE A 91 15.75 22.72 -17.93
N GLU A 92 15.59 23.92 -17.36
CA GLU A 92 16.62 24.53 -16.54
C GLU A 92 16.31 24.36 -15.06
N ARG A 93 17.26 23.80 -14.30
CA ARG A 93 17.18 23.70 -12.84
C ARG A 93 18.28 24.54 -12.22
N SER A 94 17.94 25.62 -11.51
CA SER A 94 18.89 26.49 -10.83
C SER A 94 18.37 27.04 -9.51
N LYS A 95 19.20 27.01 -8.46
CA LYS A 95 18.93 27.62 -7.14
C LYS A 95 17.58 27.23 -6.51
N GLY A 96 17.17 25.96 -6.60
CA GLY A 96 15.89 25.47 -6.07
C GLY A 96 14.67 25.95 -6.86
N ARG A 97 14.85 26.21 -8.16
CA ARG A 97 13.77 26.43 -9.11
C ARG A 97 14.02 25.59 -10.34
N THR A 98 12.95 24.98 -10.82
CA THR A 98 12.92 24.21 -12.06
C THR A 98 11.95 24.88 -13.02
N GLU A 99 12.44 25.25 -14.20
CA GLU A 99 11.71 25.98 -15.22
C GLU A 99 11.83 25.26 -16.57
N VAL A 100 10.73 25.19 -17.30
CA VAL A 100 10.69 24.69 -18.67
C VAL A 100 10.77 25.86 -19.62
N VAL A 101 11.78 25.85 -20.48
CA VAL A 101 12.07 26.91 -21.44
C VAL A 101 11.32 26.60 -22.75
N VAL A 102 10.46 27.52 -23.18
CA VAL A 102 9.61 27.39 -24.37
C VAL A 102 9.92 28.51 -25.35
N ASP A 103 10.18 28.17 -26.60
CA ASP A 103 10.34 29.13 -27.69
C ASP A 103 8.97 29.44 -28.34
N GLU A 104 8.51 30.68 -28.16
CA GLU A 104 7.30 31.20 -28.83
C GLU A 104 7.63 31.88 -30.19
N GLY A 105 8.85 31.72 -30.69
CA GLY A 105 9.36 32.19 -31.97
C GLY A 105 9.92 33.61 -31.94
N ILE A 106 9.29 34.53 -31.20
CA ILE A 106 9.80 35.91 -31.01
C ILE A 106 10.53 36.04 -29.66
N ASN A 107 10.03 35.35 -28.64
CA ASN A 107 10.55 35.39 -27.29
C ASN A 107 10.62 33.96 -26.73
N THR A 108 11.56 33.77 -25.81
CA THR A 108 11.62 32.59 -24.96
C THR A 108 10.86 32.86 -23.67
N VAL A 109 9.97 31.95 -23.27
CA VAL A 109 9.16 32.03 -22.05
C VAL A 109 9.45 30.85 -21.15
N SER A 110 9.67 31.11 -19.86
CA SER A 110 9.90 30.08 -18.85
C SER A 110 8.61 29.74 -18.09
N TYR A 111 8.28 28.45 -18.02
CA TYR A 111 7.17 27.92 -17.22
C TYR A 111 7.72 27.24 -15.97
N GLN A 112 7.42 27.80 -14.80
CA GLN A 112 7.90 27.27 -13.52
C GLN A 112 7.14 26.00 -13.13
N LEU A 113 7.88 24.96 -12.73
CA LEU A 113 7.34 23.73 -12.16
C LEU A 113 7.18 23.85 -10.63
N ASP A 114 6.42 22.93 -10.05
CA ASP A 114 6.27 22.85 -8.60
C ASP A 114 7.51 22.21 -7.96
N GLU A 115 8.36 23.05 -7.36
CA GLU A 115 9.58 22.58 -6.71
C GLU A 115 9.26 21.70 -5.49
N SER A 116 8.13 21.90 -4.81
CA SER A 116 7.75 21.08 -3.65
C SER A 116 7.56 19.62 -4.09
N LEU A 117 6.88 19.42 -5.22
CA LEU A 117 6.63 18.08 -5.76
C LEU A 117 7.90 17.43 -6.33
N ILE A 118 8.83 18.22 -6.88
CA ILE A 118 10.15 17.74 -7.34
C ILE A 118 11.03 17.36 -6.15
N ASP A 119 11.02 18.18 -5.09
CA ASP A 119 11.75 17.94 -3.86
C ASP A 119 11.21 16.73 -3.11
N PHE A 120 9.90 16.47 -3.18
CA PHE A 120 9.30 15.24 -2.65
C PHE A 120 9.93 14.00 -3.29
N GLY A 121 10.05 13.97 -4.62
CA GLY A 121 10.69 12.85 -5.33
C GLY A 121 12.13 12.64 -4.85
N THR A 122 12.87 13.73 -4.68
CA THR A 122 14.26 13.70 -4.18
C THR A 122 14.33 13.17 -2.74
N ALA A 123 13.44 13.63 -1.85
CA ALA A 123 13.38 13.20 -0.45
C ALA A 123 13.05 11.70 -0.33
N VAL A 124 12.11 11.22 -1.15
CA VAL A 124 11.77 9.80 -1.24
C VAL A 124 12.95 8.97 -1.72
N ASP A 125 13.72 9.47 -2.69
CA ASP A 125 14.91 8.79 -3.22
C ASP A 125 16.03 8.68 -2.18
N GLU A 126 16.22 9.72 -1.37
CA GLU A 126 17.17 9.75 -0.25
C GLU A 126 16.68 8.93 0.96
N LYS A 127 15.46 8.36 0.90
CA LYS A 127 14.75 7.73 2.02
C LYS A 127 14.56 8.66 3.23
N ASP A 128 14.62 9.97 3.00
CA ASP A 128 14.29 10.99 3.99
C ASP A 128 12.77 11.22 4.00
N TYR A 129 12.09 10.25 4.60
CA TYR A 129 10.65 10.21 4.63
C TYR A 129 10.03 11.31 5.51
N GLU A 130 10.76 11.81 6.52
CA GLU A 130 10.30 12.94 7.35
C GLU A 130 10.24 14.21 6.51
N ARG A 131 11.31 14.50 5.74
CA ARG A 131 11.29 15.60 4.76
C ARG A 131 10.16 15.44 3.74
N ALA A 132 9.90 14.22 3.27
CA ALA A 132 8.80 13.95 2.34
C ALA A 132 7.41 14.28 2.95
N VAL A 133 7.22 14.00 4.25
CA VAL A 133 5.99 14.37 4.99
C VAL A 133 5.87 15.89 5.12
N ASP A 134 6.95 16.57 5.52
CA ASP A 134 6.95 18.03 5.72
C ASP A 134 6.64 18.79 4.42
N ILE A 135 7.02 18.23 3.27
CA ILE A 135 6.68 18.77 1.95
C ILE A 135 5.21 18.60 1.62
N LEU A 136 4.62 17.44 1.91
CA LEU A 136 3.23 17.14 1.53
C LEU A 136 2.19 17.72 2.49
N GLU A 137 2.51 17.89 3.78
CA GLU A 137 1.59 18.36 4.81
C GLU A 137 0.95 19.73 4.54
N PRO A 138 1.66 20.76 4.02
CA PRO A 138 1.04 22.05 3.71
C PRO A 138 0.23 22.04 2.40
N LEU A 139 0.35 21.01 1.57
CA LEU A 139 -0.32 20.95 0.27
C LEU A 139 -1.78 20.53 0.42
N GLU A 140 -2.65 21.09 -0.42
CA GLU A 140 -4.03 20.62 -0.50
C GLU A 140 -4.09 19.18 -1.03
N LEU A 141 -5.02 18.39 -0.51
CA LEU A 141 -5.23 17.02 -0.94
C LEU A 141 -5.93 17.00 -2.31
N THR A 142 -5.14 17.14 -3.36
CA THR A 142 -5.56 16.93 -4.74
C THR A 142 -5.33 15.47 -5.16
N PRO A 143 -5.88 15.01 -6.30
CA PRO A 143 -5.65 13.66 -6.78
C PRO A 143 -4.17 13.34 -7.06
N GLU A 144 -3.32 14.35 -7.25
CA GLU A 144 -1.87 14.25 -7.40
C GLU A 144 -1.19 14.07 -6.03
N THR A 145 -1.47 14.97 -5.07
CA THR A 145 -0.93 14.89 -3.70
C THR A 145 -1.37 13.58 -3.03
N GLU A 146 -2.59 13.11 -3.27
CA GLU A 146 -3.09 11.82 -2.81
C GLU A 146 -2.23 10.66 -3.32
N ALA A 147 -1.86 10.67 -4.61
CA ALA A 147 -1.00 9.64 -5.19
C ALA A 147 0.40 9.63 -4.56
N LEU A 148 0.93 10.81 -4.22
CA LEU A 148 2.22 10.96 -3.53
C LEU A 148 2.15 10.44 -2.08
N TRP A 149 1.09 10.76 -1.35
CA TRP A 149 0.84 10.18 -0.01
C TRP A 149 0.71 8.65 -0.06
N GLN A 150 0.05 8.10 -1.08
CA GLN A 150 -0.04 6.65 -1.28
C GLN A 150 1.32 6.02 -1.57
N GLN A 151 2.12 6.63 -2.44
CA GLN A 151 3.49 6.21 -2.74
C GLN A 151 4.35 6.21 -1.47
N LEU A 152 4.35 7.31 -0.71
CA LEU A 152 5.09 7.43 0.55
C LEU A 152 4.65 6.38 1.56
N SER A 153 3.34 6.14 1.71
CA SER A 153 2.82 5.12 2.63
C SER A 153 3.30 3.71 2.28
N THR A 154 3.42 3.39 0.99
CA THR A 154 3.85 2.07 0.51
C THR A 154 5.34 1.87 0.77
N LEU A 155 6.16 2.91 0.50
CA LEU A 155 7.60 2.89 0.74
C LEU A 155 7.93 2.86 2.24
N ALA A 156 7.25 3.68 3.03
CA ALA A 156 7.40 3.68 4.49
C ALA A 156 7.05 2.32 5.11
N LEU A 157 6.02 1.63 4.62
CA LEU A 157 5.72 0.26 5.07
C LEU A 157 6.78 -0.74 4.65
N ALA A 158 7.30 -0.66 3.42
CA ALA A 158 8.34 -1.55 2.92
C ALA A 158 9.65 -1.43 3.72
N ASP A 159 10.00 -0.21 4.12
CA ASP A 159 11.18 0.09 4.95
C ASP A 159 10.90 0.04 6.47
N ALA A 160 9.73 -0.48 6.87
CA ALA A 160 9.29 -0.61 8.28
C ALA A 160 9.26 0.71 9.09
N GLN A 161 9.11 1.85 8.42
CA GLN A 161 8.93 3.18 9.01
C GLN A 161 7.45 3.41 9.38
N LEU A 162 7.00 2.68 10.41
CA LEU A 162 5.60 2.63 10.84
C LEU A 162 5.00 3.97 11.32
N PRO A 163 5.74 4.88 12.00
CA PRO A 163 5.21 6.19 12.37
C PRO A 163 4.86 7.04 11.14
N ILE A 164 5.69 6.99 10.12
CA ILE A 164 5.50 7.72 8.87
C ILE A 164 4.31 7.13 8.10
N ALA A 165 4.23 5.80 8.00
CA ALA A 165 3.09 5.14 7.41
C ALA A 165 1.77 5.51 8.12
N GLU A 166 1.74 5.55 9.46
CA GLU A 166 0.56 6.01 10.22
C GLU A 166 0.13 7.42 9.80
N ARG A 167 1.09 8.35 9.73
CA ARG A 167 0.83 9.75 9.34
C ARG A 167 0.32 9.85 7.90
N CYS A 168 0.87 9.07 6.98
CA CYS A 168 0.40 9.01 5.59
C CYS A 168 -1.04 8.53 5.49
N TYR A 169 -1.40 7.43 6.17
CA TYR A 169 -2.78 6.94 6.14
C TYR A 169 -3.76 7.87 6.85
N ALA A 170 -3.30 8.62 7.86
CA ALA A 170 -4.10 9.67 8.47
C ALA A 170 -4.36 10.81 7.49
N ALA A 171 -3.35 11.26 6.73
CA ALA A 171 -3.48 12.28 5.69
C ALA A 171 -4.41 11.84 4.54
N LEU A 172 -4.35 10.56 4.15
CA LEU A 172 -5.24 9.96 3.15
C LEU A 172 -6.69 9.74 3.65
N GLY A 173 -6.96 9.93 4.94
CA GLY A 173 -8.27 9.65 5.54
C GLY A 173 -8.59 8.16 5.73
N ASP A 174 -7.62 7.24 5.59
CA ASP A 174 -7.77 5.82 5.92
C ASP A 174 -7.67 5.61 7.44
N VAL A 175 -8.76 5.97 8.12
CA VAL A 175 -8.87 5.90 9.60
C VAL A 175 -8.64 4.48 10.11
N GLY A 176 -9.02 3.46 9.34
CA GLY A 176 -8.88 2.06 9.70
C GLY A 176 -7.41 1.66 9.81
N LYS A 177 -6.62 1.88 8.75
CA LYS A 177 -5.19 1.59 8.76
C LYS A 177 -4.42 2.49 9.70
N ALA A 178 -4.74 3.78 9.74
CA ALA A 178 -4.08 4.71 10.67
C ALA A 178 -4.28 4.27 12.13
N LYS A 179 -5.50 3.92 12.54
CA LYS A 179 -5.77 3.42 13.90
C LYS A 179 -5.08 2.10 14.20
N PHE A 180 -5.02 1.20 13.21
CA PHE A 180 -4.28 -0.06 13.36
C PHE A 180 -2.79 0.20 13.56
N LEU A 181 -2.15 0.96 12.68
CA LEU A 181 -0.73 1.33 12.78
C LEU A 181 -0.41 2.05 14.08
N ARG A 182 -1.30 2.93 14.56
CA ARG A 182 -1.17 3.56 15.88
C ARG A 182 -1.09 2.54 17.02
N LYS A 183 -1.91 1.48 16.97
CA LYS A 183 -1.83 0.39 17.95
C LYS A 183 -0.52 -0.40 17.80
N VAL A 184 -0.01 -0.59 16.58
CA VAL A 184 1.29 -1.24 16.34
C VAL A 184 2.42 -0.38 16.91
N ASN A 185 2.47 0.91 16.59
CA ASN A 185 3.48 1.86 17.08
C ASN A 185 3.51 1.93 18.62
N LYS A 186 2.34 1.98 19.26
CA LYS A 186 2.25 1.93 20.73
C LYS A 186 2.78 0.62 21.31
N ALA A 187 2.45 -0.52 20.69
CA ALA A 187 2.94 -1.82 21.13
C ALA A 187 4.46 -1.95 20.92
N ALA A 188 4.97 -1.46 19.80
CA ALA A 188 6.41 -1.41 19.50
C ALA A 188 7.15 -0.58 20.56
N LEU A 189 6.65 0.60 20.90
CA LEU A 189 7.26 1.47 21.90
C LEU A 189 7.27 0.83 23.30
N ALA A 190 6.12 0.27 23.73
CA ALA A 190 6.02 -0.38 25.03
C ALA A 190 6.95 -1.60 25.13
N HIS A 191 7.07 -2.36 24.05
CA HIS A 191 7.95 -3.52 24.02
C HIS A 191 9.43 -3.13 23.96
N ALA A 192 9.78 -2.10 23.19
CA ALA A 192 11.14 -1.56 23.16
C ALA A 192 11.59 -1.11 24.55
N GLN A 193 10.73 -0.42 25.30
CA GLN A 193 11.02 -0.03 26.69
C GLN A 193 11.21 -1.25 27.62
N ALA A 194 10.41 -2.29 27.44
CA ALA A 194 10.52 -3.52 28.22
C ALA A 194 11.80 -4.33 27.88
N LEU A 195 12.20 -4.35 26.61
CA LEU A 195 13.43 -4.99 26.14
C LEU A 195 14.68 -4.21 26.57
N GLU A 196 14.64 -2.88 26.53
CA GLU A 196 15.72 -2.01 27.01
C GLU A 196 15.97 -2.23 28.50
N ALA A 197 14.90 -2.36 29.30
CA ALA A 197 14.98 -2.73 30.71
C ALA A 197 15.62 -4.13 30.95
N GLN A 198 15.61 -4.99 29.94
CA GLN A 198 16.17 -6.35 29.96
C GLN A 198 17.53 -6.46 29.23
N GLY A 199 18.02 -5.37 28.61
CA GLY A 199 19.28 -5.35 27.87
C GLY A 199 19.26 -6.07 26.52
N LEU A 200 18.09 -6.29 25.94
CA LEU A 200 17.91 -6.98 24.64
C LEU A 200 17.66 -5.97 23.50
N PRO A 201 18.07 -6.28 22.26
CA PRO A 201 17.92 -5.37 21.12
C PRO A 201 16.44 -5.22 20.70
N PRO A 202 15.98 -4.01 20.31
CA PRO A 202 14.58 -3.75 19.90
C PRO A 202 14.12 -4.49 18.65
N SER A 203 15.05 -5.04 17.87
CA SER A 203 14.81 -5.65 16.56
C SER A 203 14.09 -7.00 16.59
N GLU A 204 13.81 -7.56 17.77
CA GLU A 204 13.19 -8.88 17.94
C GLU A 204 11.77 -8.82 18.53
N SER A 205 11.02 -7.73 18.27
CA SER A 205 9.63 -7.68 18.71
C SER A 205 8.74 -8.54 17.81
N CYS A 206 8.58 -9.81 18.19
CA CYS A 206 7.65 -10.76 17.58
C CYS A 206 6.23 -10.17 17.39
N VAL A 207 5.76 -9.39 18.37
CA VAL A 207 4.43 -8.75 18.34
C VAL A 207 4.32 -7.73 17.19
N VAL A 208 5.37 -6.97 16.90
CA VAL A 208 5.38 -6.02 15.79
C VAL A 208 5.39 -6.77 14.46
N GLN A 209 6.22 -7.82 14.34
CA GLN A 209 6.27 -8.65 13.13
C GLN A 209 4.92 -9.30 12.83
N ALA A 210 4.27 -9.91 13.83
CA ALA A 210 2.93 -10.48 13.67
C ALA A 210 1.90 -9.44 13.22
N LYS A 211 1.94 -8.23 13.80
CA LYS A 211 1.03 -7.14 13.41
C LYS A 211 1.30 -6.60 12.00
N LEU A 212 2.54 -6.64 11.52
CA LEU A 212 2.86 -6.32 10.12
C LEU A 212 2.32 -7.39 9.17
N GLU A 213 2.47 -8.66 9.50
CA GLU A 213 1.86 -9.75 8.73
C GLU A 213 0.32 -9.62 8.69
N MET A 214 -0.31 -9.22 9.80
CA MET A 214 -1.74 -8.89 9.83
C MET A 214 -2.10 -7.74 8.88
N LEU A 215 -1.29 -6.68 8.83
CA LEU A 215 -1.51 -5.55 7.92
C LEU A 215 -1.45 -6.00 6.45
N HIS A 216 -0.55 -6.94 6.14
CA HIS A 216 -0.44 -7.58 4.82
C HIS A 216 -1.50 -8.66 4.57
N LYS A 217 -2.45 -8.87 5.48
CA LYS A 217 -3.51 -9.89 5.43
C LYS A 217 -2.97 -11.33 5.43
N ARG A 218 -1.76 -11.55 5.94
CA ARG A 218 -1.09 -12.85 6.06
C ARG A 218 -1.31 -13.43 7.46
N PHE A 219 -2.57 -13.70 7.79
CA PHE A 219 -2.96 -14.10 9.15
C PHE A 219 -2.32 -15.41 9.62
N LYS A 220 -2.04 -16.35 8.71
CA LYS A 220 -1.37 -17.61 9.05
C LYS A 220 0.10 -17.41 9.42
N SER A 221 0.79 -16.51 8.73
CA SER A 221 2.15 -16.11 9.10
C SER A 221 2.16 -15.41 10.45
N ALA A 222 1.20 -14.50 10.69
CA ALA A 222 1.04 -13.83 11.98
C ALA A 222 0.76 -14.81 13.13
N GLU A 223 -0.13 -15.78 12.92
CA GLU A 223 -0.43 -16.86 13.87
C GLU A 223 0.85 -17.64 14.22
N MET A 224 1.60 -18.09 13.22
CA MET A 224 2.84 -18.85 13.43
C MET A 224 3.86 -18.06 14.26
N VAL A 225 4.10 -16.79 13.91
CA VAL A 225 5.03 -15.91 14.64
C VAL A 225 4.59 -15.76 16.11
N LEU A 226 3.30 -15.57 16.38
CA LEU A 226 2.78 -15.44 17.74
C LEU A 226 2.91 -16.76 18.53
N LEU A 227 2.57 -17.89 17.92
CA LEU A 227 2.61 -19.20 18.57
C LEU A 227 4.04 -19.65 18.90
N GLU A 228 5.00 -19.43 17.98
CA GLU A 228 6.41 -19.77 18.21
C GLU A 228 7.01 -19.01 19.40
N ASN A 229 6.51 -17.80 19.66
CA ASN A 229 6.94 -16.96 20.78
C ASN A 229 6.04 -17.08 22.02
N GLY A 230 5.10 -18.04 22.04
CA GLY A 230 4.24 -18.31 23.19
C GLY A 230 3.10 -17.31 23.40
N HIS A 231 2.85 -16.39 22.45
CA HIS A 231 1.79 -15.39 22.49
C HIS A 231 0.44 -15.95 22.01
N VAL A 232 -0.03 -17.01 22.67
CA VAL A 232 -1.27 -17.73 22.30
C VAL A 232 -2.52 -16.84 22.44
N ASP A 233 -2.61 -16.07 23.53
CA ASP A 233 -3.72 -15.15 23.78
C ASP A 233 -3.84 -14.09 22.68
N ASP A 234 -2.72 -13.55 22.22
CA ASP A 234 -2.67 -12.56 21.15
C ASP A 234 -3.12 -13.17 19.81
N ALA A 235 -2.76 -14.43 19.53
CA ALA A 235 -3.21 -15.15 18.33
C ALA A 235 -4.72 -15.45 18.36
N ILE A 236 -5.27 -15.84 19.52
CA ILE A 236 -6.71 -16.02 19.71
C ILE A 236 -7.44 -14.68 19.54
N SER A 237 -6.95 -13.64 20.20
CA SER A 237 -7.52 -12.28 20.15
C SER A 237 -7.54 -11.73 18.73
N MET A 238 -6.46 -11.94 17.97
CA MET A 238 -6.38 -11.61 16.54
C MET A 238 -7.57 -12.19 15.75
N TYR A 239 -7.85 -13.48 15.91
CA TYR A 239 -8.94 -14.13 15.19
C TYR A 239 -10.33 -13.69 15.67
N LYS A 240 -10.50 -13.40 16.97
CA LYS A 240 -11.74 -12.84 17.52
C LYS A 240 -12.05 -11.47 16.96
N ASP A 241 -11.05 -10.59 16.89
CA ASP A 241 -11.20 -9.22 16.34
C ASP A 241 -11.64 -9.24 14.87
N MET A 242 -11.25 -10.28 14.12
CA MET A 242 -11.67 -10.51 12.74
C MET A 242 -12.97 -11.30 12.59
N GLN A 243 -13.65 -11.63 13.71
CA GLN A 243 -14.83 -12.49 13.76
C GLN A 243 -14.61 -13.90 13.18
N GLN A 244 -13.35 -14.36 13.09
CA GLN A 244 -12.98 -15.70 12.63
C GLN A 244 -12.94 -16.68 13.81
N TRP A 245 -14.12 -16.97 14.35
CA TRP A 245 -14.27 -17.79 15.54
C TRP A 245 -13.75 -19.22 15.40
N ASP A 246 -13.95 -19.87 14.25
CA ASP A 246 -13.44 -21.21 13.98
C ASP A 246 -11.92 -21.28 14.11
N SER A 247 -11.22 -20.29 13.54
CA SER A 247 -9.76 -20.17 13.64
C SER A 247 -9.32 -19.91 15.08
N ALA A 248 -10.03 -19.03 15.81
CA ALA A 248 -9.75 -18.76 17.23
C ALA A 248 -9.88 -20.02 18.10
N VAL A 249 -10.96 -20.80 17.91
CA VAL A 249 -11.19 -22.06 18.61
C VAL A 249 -10.13 -23.10 18.24
N MET A 250 -9.78 -23.22 16.95
CA MET A 250 -8.76 -24.16 16.50
C MET A 250 -7.39 -23.87 17.13
N VAL A 251 -6.98 -22.60 17.18
CA VAL A 251 -5.73 -22.19 17.85
C VAL A 251 -5.78 -22.51 19.35
N ALA A 252 -6.91 -22.24 20.01
CA ALA A 252 -7.10 -22.55 21.42
C ALA A 252 -7.05 -24.06 21.71
N ASP A 253 -7.63 -24.88 20.84
CA ASP A 253 -7.61 -26.35 20.97
C ASP A 253 -6.21 -26.93 20.76
N GLN A 254 -5.49 -26.46 19.74
CA GLN A 254 -4.14 -26.92 19.42
C GLN A 254 -3.16 -26.63 20.55
N THR A 255 -3.30 -25.47 21.18
CA THR A 255 -2.45 -25.04 22.29
C THR A 255 -2.95 -25.51 23.66
N LYS A 256 -4.09 -26.21 23.71
CA LYS A 256 -4.79 -26.63 24.95
C LYS A 256 -5.05 -25.46 25.90
N HIS A 257 -5.47 -24.32 25.35
CA HIS A 257 -5.72 -23.10 26.07
C HIS A 257 -6.91 -23.25 27.03
N GLN A 258 -6.82 -22.64 28.22
CA GLN A 258 -7.88 -22.74 29.24
C GLN A 258 -9.21 -22.13 28.77
N GLU A 259 -9.15 -21.12 27.89
CA GLU A 259 -10.34 -20.45 27.36
C GLU A 259 -11.02 -21.19 26.19
N ALA A 260 -10.50 -22.34 25.73
CA ALA A 260 -11.04 -23.03 24.56
C ALA A 260 -12.54 -23.36 24.70
N GLU A 261 -12.97 -23.87 25.86
CA GLU A 261 -14.39 -24.14 26.12
C GLU A 261 -15.24 -22.86 26.23
N GLY A 262 -14.65 -21.78 26.74
CA GLY A 262 -15.31 -20.47 26.79
C GLY A 262 -15.56 -19.91 25.39
N LEU A 263 -14.55 -20.00 24.52
CA LEU A 263 -14.60 -19.57 23.12
C LEU A 263 -15.64 -20.37 22.32
N ARG A 264 -15.67 -21.69 22.49
CA ARG A 264 -16.70 -22.55 21.84
C ARG A 264 -18.11 -22.16 22.25
N ARG A 265 -18.34 -21.88 23.54
CA ARG A 265 -19.65 -21.43 24.04
C ARG A 265 -20.05 -20.08 23.45
N GLN A 266 -19.13 -19.11 23.44
CA GLN A 266 -19.38 -17.79 22.85
C GLN A 266 -19.66 -17.87 21.35
N HIS A 267 -18.88 -18.68 20.62
CA HIS A 267 -19.09 -18.90 19.19
C HIS A 267 -20.45 -19.53 18.89
N ASN A 268 -20.81 -20.60 19.62
CA ASN A 268 -22.11 -21.25 19.49
C ASN A 268 -23.26 -20.29 19.80
N GLN A 269 -23.12 -19.46 20.84
CA GLN A 269 -24.12 -18.45 21.16
C GLN A 269 -24.28 -17.43 20.03
N TRP A 270 -23.18 -16.93 19.47
CA TRP A 270 -23.20 -15.99 18.35
C TRP A 270 -23.84 -16.59 17.08
N LEU A 271 -23.55 -17.86 16.76
CA LEU A 271 -24.19 -18.56 15.63
C LEU A 271 -25.72 -18.67 15.82
N MET A 272 -26.16 -18.93 17.06
CA MET A 272 -27.59 -19.00 17.41
C MET A 272 -28.27 -17.63 17.34
N GLU A 273 -27.61 -16.56 17.79
CA GLU A 273 -28.14 -15.19 17.77
C GLU A 273 -28.23 -14.62 16.35
N THR A 274 -27.30 -15.00 15.47
CA THR A 274 -27.27 -14.55 14.07
C THR A 274 -28.12 -15.38 13.12
N GLY A 275 -28.78 -16.44 13.61
CA GLY A 275 -29.59 -17.33 12.77
C GLY A 275 -28.75 -18.11 11.75
N GLN A 276 -27.54 -18.52 12.15
CA GLN A 276 -26.68 -19.38 11.35
C GLN A 276 -26.83 -20.83 11.82
N GLU A 277 -28.05 -21.36 11.79
CA GLU A 277 -28.37 -22.68 12.35
C GLU A 277 -27.62 -23.82 11.65
N GLU A 278 -27.31 -23.67 10.36
CA GLU A 278 -26.50 -24.64 9.62
C GLU A 278 -25.09 -24.79 10.21
N GLN A 279 -24.37 -23.69 10.40
CA GLN A 279 -23.03 -23.71 10.98
C GLN A 279 -23.06 -24.17 12.44
N ALA A 280 -24.07 -23.75 13.21
CA ALA A 280 -24.26 -24.24 14.58
C ALA A 280 -24.47 -25.76 14.61
N GLY A 281 -25.21 -26.30 13.64
CA GLY A 281 -25.39 -27.74 13.45
C GLY A 281 -24.07 -28.47 13.18
N VAL A 282 -23.23 -27.93 12.28
CA VAL A 282 -21.91 -28.49 11.96
C VAL A 282 -20.99 -28.52 13.18
N VAL A 283 -20.97 -27.45 13.98
CA VAL A 283 -20.18 -27.41 15.22
C VAL A 283 -20.67 -28.46 16.21
N LYS A 284 -21.98 -28.62 16.37
CA LYS A 284 -22.58 -29.65 17.24
C LYS A 284 -22.29 -31.07 16.79
N GLU A 285 -22.32 -31.32 15.49
CA GLU A 285 -21.96 -32.60 14.89
C GLU A 285 -20.49 -32.94 15.14
N ARG A 286 -19.58 -31.96 14.98
CA ARG A 286 -18.15 -32.10 15.29
C ARG A 286 -17.89 -32.38 16.77
N ASP A 287 -18.70 -31.79 17.65
CA ASP A 287 -18.62 -31.99 19.10
C ASP A 287 -19.31 -33.31 19.56
N GLY A 288 -19.91 -34.08 18.64
CA GLY A 288 -20.56 -35.37 18.91
C GLY A 288 -22.01 -35.28 19.41
N ASP A 289 -22.59 -34.08 19.45
CA ASP A 289 -23.99 -33.82 19.82
C ASP A 289 -24.90 -33.91 18.58
N HIS A 290 -25.07 -35.12 18.07
CA HIS A 290 -25.84 -35.39 16.86
C HIS A 290 -27.32 -34.97 16.98
N MET A 291 -27.94 -35.14 18.15
CA MET A 291 -29.32 -34.73 18.40
C MET A 291 -29.48 -33.21 18.38
N GLY A 292 -28.51 -32.48 18.96
CA GLY A 292 -28.44 -31.03 18.87
C GLY A 292 -28.25 -30.56 17.43
N ALA A 293 -27.37 -31.21 16.67
CA ALA A 293 -27.12 -30.91 15.26
C ALA A 293 -28.38 -31.09 14.39
N ILE A 294 -29.09 -32.22 14.53
CA ILE A 294 -30.35 -32.50 13.83
C ILE A 294 -31.39 -31.42 14.10
N SER A 295 -31.58 -31.04 15.36
CA SER A 295 -32.53 -30.00 15.76
C SER A 295 -32.21 -28.65 15.09
N LEU A 296 -30.93 -28.29 15.04
CA LEU A 296 -30.46 -27.06 14.41
C LEU A 296 -30.62 -27.10 12.89
N TYR A 297 -30.26 -28.20 12.23
CA TYR A 297 -30.49 -28.35 10.79
C TYR A 297 -31.98 -28.29 10.42
N LEU A 298 -32.86 -28.88 11.22
CA LEU A 298 -34.31 -28.78 11.02
C LEU A 298 -34.81 -27.34 11.21
N LYS A 299 -34.31 -26.64 12.23
CA LYS A 299 -34.64 -25.23 12.48
C LYS A 299 -34.16 -24.31 11.35
N GLY A 300 -32.99 -24.61 10.77
CA GLY A 300 -32.45 -23.92 9.59
C GLY A 300 -33.10 -24.33 8.26
N GLY A 301 -34.12 -25.19 8.25
CA GLY A 301 -34.81 -25.62 7.03
C GLY A 301 -34.02 -26.60 6.16
N LEU A 302 -33.06 -27.34 6.74
CA LEU A 302 -32.17 -28.28 6.06
C LEU A 302 -32.46 -29.75 6.47
N PRO A 303 -33.64 -30.31 6.16
CA PRO A 303 -34.01 -31.68 6.54
C PRO A 303 -33.14 -32.75 5.87
N GLY A 304 -32.58 -32.46 4.68
CA GLY A 304 -31.65 -33.37 4.00
C GLY A 304 -30.34 -33.56 4.75
N LYS A 305 -29.76 -32.47 5.30
CA LYS A 305 -28.59 -32.55 6.19
C LYS A 305 -28.94 -33.24 7.50
N ALA A 306 -30.08 -32.91 8.09
CA ALA A 306 -30.55 -33.56 9.31
C ALA A 306 -30.69 -35.08 9.18
N ALA A 307 -31.07 -35.58 8.00
CA ALA A 307 -31.19 -37.01 7.73
C ALA A 307 -29.84 -37.71 7.46
N SER A 308 -28.76 -36.95 7.20
CA SER A 308 -27.42 -37.47 6.93
C SER A 308 -26.48 -37.46 8.14
N VAL A 309 -26.89 -36.83 9.25
CA VAL A 309 -26.20 -36.87 10.56
C VAL A 309 -26.35 -38.25 11.18
#